data_AF-A0A6A3NKL5-F1
#
_entry.id   AF-A0A6A3NKL5-F1
#
_cell.length_a   1.000
_cell.length_b   1.000
_cell.length_c   1.000
_cell.angle_alpha   90.00
_cell.angle_beta   90.00
_cell.angle_gamma   90.00
#
_symmetry.space_group_name_H-M   'P 1'
#
loop_
_entity.id
_entity.type
_entity.pdbx_description
1 polymer ?
#
loop_
_entity_poly.entity_id
_entity_poly.type
_entity_poly.pdbx_seq_one_letter_code
_entity_poly.pdbx_strand_id
1 'polypeptide(L)'
;FAEQQRVVFQEHGVYIRDREHLYFFRAFLSAFDGDLAKVPRRKFNEAKQEVEAHGQEEAADSANVFCPGCGFELSHPKQDFCVTCGCWPTCISPTNDSQGYATQALAELESEKQRLLQH
;
A
#
# COMPACT_ATOMS: atom_id res chain seq x y z
N PHE A 1 1.68 -18.06 -6.19
CA PHE A 1 1.30 -16.66 -5.88
C PHE A 1 -0.16 -16.55 -5.49
N ALA A 2 -1.13 -16.91 -6.35
CA ALA A 2 -2.57 -16.89 -6.00
C ALA A 2 -2.90 -17.61 -4.67
N GLU A 3 -2.33 -18.79 -4.45
CA GLU A 3 -2.50 -19.50 -3.18
C GLU A 3 -1.97 -18.72 -1.97
N GLN A 4 -0.85 -18.03 -2.13
CA GLN A 4 -0.27 -17.21 -1.05
C GLN A 4 -1.12 -15.97 -0.78
N GLN A 5 -1.72 -15.36 -1.81
CA GLN A 5 -2.68 -14.26 -1.62
C GLN A 5 -3.88 -14.74 -0.82
N ARG A 6 -4.41 -15.93 -1.14
CA ARG A 6 -5.56 -16.52 -0.45
C ARG A 6 -5.27 -16.79 1.02
N VAL A 7 -4.13 -17.42 1.33
CA VAL A 7 -3.69 -17.69 2.71
C VAL A 7 -3.56 -16.38 3.50
N VAL A 8 -2.85 -15.39 2.95
CA VAL A 8 -2.65 -14.10 3.62
C VAL A 8 -3.98 -13.38 3.87
N PHE A 9 -4.89 -13.40 2.90
CA PHE A 9 -6.20 -12.79 3.07
C PHE A 9 -7.03 -13.51 4.16
N GLN A 10 -7.01 -14.84 4.18
CA GLN A 10 -7.76 -15.63 5.16
C GLN A 10 -7.21 -15.48 6.59
N GLU A 11 -5.89 -15.46 6.74
CA GLU A 11 -5.24 -15.41 8.06
C GLU A 11 -5.19 -14.00 8.63
N HIS A 12 -5.02 -12.98 7.78
CA HIS A 12 -4.68 -11.63 8.21
C HIS A 12 -5.64 -10.53 7.71
N GLY A 13 -6.54 -10.86 6.78
CA GLY A 13 -7.42 -9.88 6.15
C GLY A 13 -6.66 -8.85 5.29
N VAL A 14 -5.50 -9.23 4.74
CA VAL A 14 -4.66 -8.34 3.91
C VAL A 14 -4.79 -8.72 2.45
N TYR A 15 -5.14 -7.76 1.60
CA TYR A 15 -5.14 -7.93 0.16
C TYR A 15 -3.73 -7.71 -0.42
N ILE A 16 -3.12 -8.77 -0.96
CA ILE A 16 -1.79 -8.73 -1.58
C ILE A 16 -1.94 -8.49 -3.09
N ARG A 17 -1.32 -7.43 -3.60
CA ARG A 17 -1.39 -7.00 -5.01
C ARG A 17 -0.50 -7.87 -5.92
N ASP A 18 0.76 -8.01 -5.55
CA ASP A 18 1.79 -8.68 -6.34
C ASP A 18 2.85 -9.36 -5.45
N ARG A 19 3.90 -9.92 -6.06
CA ARG A 19 4.97 -10.64 -5.35
C ARG A 19 5.85 -9.72 -4.52
N GLU A 20 6.01 -8.47 -4.91
CA GLU A 20 6.80 -7.48 -4.17
C GLU A 20 6.06 -7.07 -2.90
N HIS A 21 4.77 -6.78 -3.01
CA HIS A 21 3.88 -6.58 -1.87
C HIS A 21 3.94 -7.80 -0.92
N LEU A 22 3.85 -9.03 -1.44
CA LEU A 22 3.97 -10.23 -0.61
C LEU A 22 5.32 -10.32 0.13
N TYR A 23 6.42 -9.92 -0.52
CA TYR A 23 7.74 -9.94 0.08
C TYR A 23 7.83 -8.96 1.26
N PHE A 24 7.39 -7.71 1.05
CA PHE A 24 7.36 -6.69 2.11
C PHE A 24 6.44 -7.10 3.26
N PHE A 25 5.23 -7.59 2.95
CA PHE A 25 4.28 -8.03 3.96
C PHE A 25 4.87 -9.13 4.86
N ARG A 26 5.56 -10.12 4.28
CA ARG A 26 6.17 -11.21 5.07
C ARG A 26 7.30 -10.72 5.98
N ALA A 27 8.14 -9.82 5.47
CA ALA A 27 9.21 -9.23 6.27
C ALA A 27 8.63 -8.42 7.44
N PHE A 28 7.59 -7.64 7.18
CA PHE A 28 6.88 -6.89 8.21
C PHE A 28 6.22 -7.83 9.23
N LEU A 29 5.45 -8.80 8.78
CA LEU A 29 4.77 -9.77 9.64
C LEU A 29 5.75 -10.49 10.55
N SER A 30 6.93 -10.85 10.03
CA SER A 30 8.01 -11.43 10.83
C SER A 30 8.55 -10.49 11.92
N ALA A 31 8.57 -9.18 11.69
CA ALA A 31 9.01 -8.20 12.68
C ALA A 31 8.00 -8.04 13.84
N PHE A 32 6.77 -8.50 13.66
CA PHE A 32 5.71 -8.53 14.67
C PHE A 32 5.35 -9.98 15.09
N ASP A 33 6.33 -10.89 15.04
CA ASP A 33 6.20 -12.30 15.44
C ASP A 33 5.02 -13.07 14.79
N GLY A 34 4.61 -12.70 13.58
CA GLY A 34 3.47 -13.33 12.92
C GLY A 34 2.10 -12.77 13.32
N ASP A 35 2.04 -11.74 14.16
CA ASP A 35 0.79 -11.27 14.77
C ASP A 35 0.54 -9.78 14.50
N LEU A 36 -0.45 -9.50 13.66
CA LEU A 36 -0.87 -8.12 13.34
C LEU A 36 -1.53 -7.42 14.52
N ALA A 37 -1.95 -8.12 15.58
CA ALA A 37 -2.48 -7.47 16.78
C ALA A 37 -1.39 -6.70 17.54
N LYS A 38 -0.11 -7.04 17.32
CA LYS A 38 1.04 -6.36 17.92
C LYS A 38 1.46 -5.09 17.20
N VAL A 39 0.88 -4.80 16.04
CA VAL A 39 1.17 -3.57 15.29
C VAL A 39 0.53 -2.41 16.04
N PRO A 40 1.28 -1.41 16.53
CA PRO A 40 0.77 -0.34 17.38
C PRO A 40 0.12 0.79 16.55
N ARG A 41 -0.82 0.45 15.69
CA ARG A 41 -1.56 1.39 14.82
C ARG A 41 -3.02 1.01 14.75
N ARG A 42 -3.89 2.01 14.64
CA ARG A 42 -5.32 1.79 14.44
C ARG A 42 -5.57 1.06 13.12
N LYS A 43 -6.61 0.22 13.13
CA LYS A 43 -7.04 -0.54 11.96
C LYS A 43 -8.50 -0.27 11.69
N PHE A 44 -8.84 0.10 10.47
CA PHE A 44 -10.23 0.22 10.04
C PHE A 44 -10.79 -1.17 9.73
N ASN A 45 -11.88 -1.52 10.40
CA ASN A 45 -12.65 -2.72 10.14
C ASN A 45 -13.79 -2.38 9.18
N GLU A 46 -13.61 -2.72 7.91
CA GLU A 46 -14.59 -2.44 6.86
C GLU A 46 -15.94 -3.12 7.10
N ALA A 47 -15.95 -4.34 7.65
CA ALA A 47 -17.18 -5.09 7.90
C ALA A 47 -18.06 -4.47 8.99
N LYS A 48 -17.44 -3.79 9.96
CA LYS A 48 -18.15 -3.10 11.05
C LYS A 48 -18.28 -1.59 10.83
N GLN A 49 -17.58 -1.04 9.84
CA GLN A 49 -17.41 0.41 9.64
C GLN A 49 -16.88 1.12 10.90
N GLU A 50 -15.93 0.51 11.59
CA GLU A 50 -15.38 1.00 12.86
C GLU A 50 -13.85 0.99 12.85
N VAL A 51 -13.25 1.88 13.64
CA VAL A 51 -11.78 1.92 13.84
C VAL A 51 -11.45 1.13 15.11
N GLU A 52 -10.72 0.03 14.95
CA GLU A 52 -10.24 -0.79 16.04
C GLU A 52 -8.95 -0.19 16.63
N ALA A 53 -8.93 -0.04 17.95
CA ALA A 53 -7.79 0.47 18.70
C ALA A 53 -6.68 -0.59 18.79
N HIS A 54 -5.93 -0.74 17.70
CA HIS A 54 -4.74 -1.58 17.63
C HIS A 54 -3.47 -0.80 18.05
N GLY A 55 -3.50 0.09 19.04
CA GLY A 55 -2.30 0.87 19.39
C GLY A 55 -2.58 2.14 20.17
N GLN A 56 -1.62 3.07 20.15
CA GLN A 56 -1.75 4.37 20.81
C GLN A 56 -2.86 5.22 20.17
N GLU A 57 -3.58 5.97 21.01
CA GLU A 57 -4.71 6.82 20.62
C GLU A 57 -4.29 7.99 19.71
N GLU A 58 -5.27 8.55 19.01
CA GLU A 58 -5.15 9.68 18.08
C GLU A 58 -4.30 10.81 18.65
N ALA A 59 -3.19 11.13 17.98
CA ALA A 59 -2.70 12.51 18.03
C ALA A 59 -3.72 13.38 17.29
N ALA A 60 -4.07 14.56 17.84
CA ALA A 60 -5.09 15.45 17.30
C ALA A 60 -4.88 15.87 15.82
N ASP A 61 -3.66 15.68 15.30
CA ASP A 61 -3.26 16.00 13.93
C ASP A 61 -3.19 14.77 13.00
N SER A 62 -3.54 13.57 13.47
CA SER A 62 -3.49 12.36 12.64
C SER A 62 -4.61 12.39 11.60
N ALA A 63 -4.25 12.32 10.32
CA ALA A 63 -5.24 12.20 9.27
C ALA A 63 -5.85 10.78 9.32
N ASN A 64 -7.18 10.69 9.37
CA ASN A 64 -7.93 9.44 9.32
C ASN A 64 -7.87 8.80 7.92
N VAL A 65 -6.67 8.44 7.47
CA VAL A 65 -6.41 7.80 6.18
C VAL A 65 -5.86 6.40 6.43
N PHE A 66 -6.57 5.41 5.91
CA PHE A 66 -6.27 3.99 6.09
C PHE A 66 -5.77 3.38 4.80
N CYS A 67 -4.86 2.41 4.92
CA CYS A 67 -4.34 1.67 3.78
C CYS A 67 -5.45 0.84 3.11
N PRO A 68 -5.65 0.93 1.79
CA PRO A 68 -6.65 0.12 1.08
C PRO A 68 -6.31 -1.38 1.05
N GLY A 69 -5.05 -1.75 1.28
CA GLY A 69 -4.61 -3.15 1.27
C GLY A 69 -4.79 -3.88 2.60
N CYS A 70 -4.51 -3.22 3.73
CA CYS A 70 -4.51 -3.85 5.06
C CYS A 70 -5.40 -3.18 6.10
N GLY A 71 -6.00 -2.02 5.80
CA GLY A 71 -6.87 -1.27 6.70
C GLY A 71 -6.15 -0.52 7.82
N PHE A 72 -4.84 -0.67 8.00
CA PHE A 72 -4.10 0.08 9.02
C PHE A 72 -3.94 1.56 8.65
N GLU A 73 -3.92 2.42 9.67
CA GLU A 73 -3.71 3.85 9.55
C GLU A 73 -2.34 4.18 8.94
N LEU A 74 -2.35 5.06 7.93
CA LEU A 74 -1.14 5.57 7.30
C LEU A 74 -0.47 6.61 8.22
N SER A 75 0.85 6.72 8.16
CA SER A 75 1.58 7.71 8.98
C SER A 75 1.34 9.14 8.50
N HIS A 76 0.93 9.30 7.25
CA HIS A 76 0.68 10.59 6.63
C HIS A 76 -0.38 10.45 5.53
N PRO A 77 -1.31 11.40 5.35
CA PRO A 77 -2.38 11.31 4.35
C PRO A 77 -1.89 11.27 2.89
N LYS A 78 -0.69 11.80 2.62
CA LYS A 78 -0.03 11.73 1.30
C LYS A 78 0.97 10.59 1.16
N GLN A 79 1.03 9.67 2.13
CA GLN A 79 1.86 8.48 2.03
C GLN A 79 1.35 7.63 0.86
N ASP A 80 2.23 7.24 -0.05
CA ASP A 80 1.93 6.45 -1.24
C ASP A 80 2.29 4.97 -1.06
N PHE A 81 3.17 4.65 -0.11
CA PHE A 81 3.59 3.29 0.26
C PHE A 81 3.20 2.94 1.70
N CYS A 82 2.46 1.86 1.92
CA CYS A 82 2.08 1.40 3.26
C CYS A 82 3.26 0.74 3.97
N VAL A 83 3.75 1.35 5.05
CA VAL A 83 4.82 0.75 5.89
C VAL A 83 4.39 -0.53 6.62
N THR A 84 3.09 -0.80 6.74
CA THR A 84 2.55 -1.96 7.44
C THR A 84 2.46 -3.19 6.55
N CYS A 85 1.97 -3.06 5.32
CA CYS A 85 1.85 -4.23 4.43
C CYS A 85 2.72 -4.16 3.18
N GLY A 86 3.26 -3.00 2.82
CA GLY A 86 3.99 -2.79 1.56
C GLY A 86 3.08 -2.49 0.36
N CYS A 87 1.80 -2.20 0.59
CA CYS A 87 0.89 -1.78 -0.46
C CYS A 87 1.35 -0.44 -1.07
N TRP A 88 1.47 -0.40 -2.38
CA TRP A 88 1.63 0.81 -3.19
C TRP A 88 0.72 0.66 -4.41
N PRO A 89 0.11 1.71 -4.94
CA PRO A 89 -0.10 2.99 -4.27
C PRO A 89 -1.18 2.88 -3.17
N THR A 90 -1.00 3.55 -2.03
CA THR A 90 -2.04 3.71 -0.99
C THR A 90 -3.02 4.82 -1.29
N CYS A 91 -2.64 5.78 -2.14
CA CYS A 91 -3.50 6.83 -2.66
C CYS A 91 -3.13 7.13 -4.12
N ILE A 92 -4.11 7.50 -4.94
CA ILE A 92 -3.83 8.02 -6.28
C ILE A 92 -3.17 9.39 -6.13
N SER A 93 -2.00 9.54 -6.76
CA SER A 93 -1.21 10.75 -6.81
C SER A 93 -0.74 10.99 -8.25
N PRO A 94 -0.31 12.20 -8.62
CA PRO A 94 0.22 12.46 -9.97
C PRO A 94 1.38 11.54 -10.38
N THR A 95 2.12 10.98 -9.40
CA THR A 95 3.26 10.09 -9.61
C THR A 95 2.85 8.65 -9.95
N ASN A 96 1.70 8.18 -9.45
CA ASN A 96 1.23 6.81 -9.64
C ASN A 96 -0.08 6.74 -10.45
N ASP A 97 -0.57 7.88 -10.94
CA ASP A 97 -1.65 7.95 -11.90
C ASP A 97 -1.22 7.25 -13.20
N SER A 98 -2.06 6.32 -13.66
CA SER A 98 -1.91 5.63 -14.94
C SER A 98 -1.86 6.59 -16.15
N GLN A 99 -2.37 7.81 -16.02
CA GLN A 99 -2.27 8.89 -17.01
C GLN A 99 -1.31 10.02 -16.57
N GLY A 100 -0.53 9.76 -15.52
CA GLY A 100 0.35 10.71 -14.87
C GLY A 100 1.67 10.93 -15.58
N TYR A 101 2.61 11.53 -14.84
CA TYR A 101 3.91 11.97 -15.35
C TYR A 101 4.71 10.85 -16.04
N ALA A 102 4.71 9.64 -15.49
CA ALA A 102 5.49 8.52 -16.05
C ALA A 102 5.00 8.12 -17.45
N THR A 103 3.69 8.11 -17.68
CA THR A 103 3.09 7.81 -18.99
C THR A 103 3.47 8.87 -20.03
N GLN A 104 3.46 10.15 -19.63
CA GLN A 104 3.88 11.26 -20.49
C GLN A 104 5.38 11.17 -20.84
N ALA A 105 6.23 10.95 -19.85
CA ALA A 105 7.68 10.81 -20.04
C ALA A 105 8.03 9.63 -20.96
N LEU A 106 7.32 8.51 -20.86
CA LEU A 106 7.50 7.36 -21.76
C LEU A 106 7.11 7.69 -23.20
N ALA A 107 6.01 8.43 -23.42
CA ALA A 107 5.59 8.86 -24.75
C ALA A 107 6.61 9.82 -25.39
N GLU A 108 7.13 10.76 -24.60
CA GLU A 108 8.20 11.68 -25.05
C GLU A 108 9.47 10.92 -25.43
N LEU A 109 9.91 9.97 -24.60
CA LEU A 109 11.07 9.13 -24.87
C LEU A 109 10.89 8.26 -26.13
N GLU A 110 9.70 7.72 -26.36
CA GLU A 110 9.39 6.96 -27.56
C GLU A 110 9.46 7.83 -28.81
N SER A 111 8.87 9.03 -28.77
CA SER A 111 8.93 10.00 -29.86
C SER A 111 10.37 10.38 -30.20
N GLU A 112 11.18 10.68 -29.19
CA GLU A 112 12.59 11.03 -29.37
C GLU A 112 13.42 9.88 -29.92
N LYS A 113 13.18 8.65 -29.44
CA LYS A 113 13.80 7.44 -29.99
C LYS A 113 13.46 7.25 -31.48
N GLN A 114 12.20 7.45 -31.87
CA GLN A 114 11.79 7.35 -33.27
C GLN A 114 12.48 8.41 -34.14
N ARG A 115 12.59 9.64 -33.64
CA ARG A 115 13.32 10.74 -34.32
C ARG A 115 14.79 10.37 -34.57
N LEU A 116 15.46 9.79 -33.58
CA LEU A 116 16.87 9.38 -33.67
C LEU A 116 17.09 8.20 -34.63
N LEU A 117 16.13 7.29 -34.78
CA LEU A 117 16.23 6.14 -35.68
C LEU A 117 15.94 6.49 -37.16
N GLN A 118 15.35 7.66 -37.43
CA GLN A 118 15.07 8.15 -38.78
C GLN A 118 16.22 8.98 -39.39
N HIS A 119 17.29 9.21 -38.63
CA HIS A 119 18.54 9.85 -39.05
C HIS A 119 19.68 8.84 -39.08
#